data_AF-A0A7C7N886-F1
#
_entry.id   AF-A0A7C7N886-F1
#
_cell.length_a   1.000
_cell.length_b   1.000
_cell.length_c   1.000
_cell.angle_alpha   90.00
_cell.angle_beta   90.00
_cell.angle_gamma   90.00
#
_symmetry.space_group_name_H-M   'P 1'
#
loop_
_entity.id
_entity.type
_entity.pdbx_description
1 polymer ?
#
loop_
_entity_poly.entity_id
_entity_poly.type
_entity_poly.pdbx_seq_one_letter_code
_entity_poly.pdbx_strand_id
1 'polypeptide(L)'
;GLAKFYSLIVPEDNSLKLLKDDTVNQMTTMQIEGRDLVLAVQVRWGVGFILNKHKVIYGPIEGAFGHSGYGGSCAFGDPENKIGVSYVMNRMLDNFNADGRSIELINATYECL
;
A
#
# COMPACT_ATOMS: atom_id res chain seq x y z
N GLY A 1 7.44 8.01 10.86
CA GLY A 1 6.52 6.87 10.99
C GLY A 1 6.37 6.16 9.66
N LEU A 2 5.34 5.31 9.49
CA LEU A 2 5.15 4.47 8.30
C LEU A 2 4.90 5.26 7.00
N ALA A 3 4.04 6.29 7.01
CA ALA A 3 3.84 7.15 5.83
C ALA A 3 5.16 7.76 5.33
N LYS A 4 5.98 8.30 6.24
CA LYS A 4 7.31 8.85 5.89
C LYS A 4 8.26 7.79 5.35
N PHE A 5 8.20 6.57 5.86
CA PHE A 5 8.99 5.47 5.31
C PHE A 5 8.63 5.21 3.85
N TYR A 6 7.33 5.07 3.54
CA TYR A 6 6.88 4.87 2.16
C TYR A 6 7.15 6.09 1.27
N SER A 7 6.99 7.31 1.76
CA SER A 7 7.28 8.52 0.97
C SER A 7 8.77 8.64 0.59
N LEU A 8 9.67 8.02 1.34
CA LEU A 8 11.09 7.96 1.02
C LEU A 8 11.45 6.79 0.08
N ILE A 9 10.51 5.87 -0.18
CA ILE A 9 10.64 4.82 -1.21
C ILE A 9 10.13 5.34 -2.55
N VAL A 10 9.05 6.13 -2.55
CA VAL A 10 8.46 6.74 -3.74
C VAL A 10 8.62 8.28 -3.77
N PRO A 11 9.78 8.86 -3.43
CA PRO A 11 9.90 10.30 -3.28
C PRO A 11 9.79 11.02 -4.63
N GLU A 12 9.33 12.27 -4.58
CA GLU A 12 9.44 13.20 -5.70
C GLU A 12 10.91 13.64 -5.90
N ASP A 13 11.61 13.99 -4.80
CA ASP A 13 13.04 14.28 -4.82
C ASP A 13 13.88 13.00 -4.67
N ASN A 14 14.57 12.63 -5.75
CA ASN A 14 15.46 11.47 -5.79
C ASN A 14 16.61 11.54 -4.77
N SER A 15 17.00 12.73 -4.28
CA SER A 15 18.04 12.88 -3.26
C SER A 15 17.64 12.27 -1.90
N LEU A 16 16.33 12.12 -1.67
CA LEU A 16 15.76 11.56 -0.45
C LEU A 16 15.52 10.05 -0.51
N LYS A 17 15.81 9.41 -1.65
CA LYS A 17 15.41 8.02 -1.92
C LYS A 17 16.18 7.02 -1.05
N LEU A 18 15.45 6.17 -0.33
CA LEU A 18 16.04 5.12 0.51
C LEU A 18 16.50 3.91 -0.30
N LEU A 19 15.84 3.61 -1.41
CA LEU A 19 16.07 2.42 -2.23
C LEU A 19 16.38 2.83 -3.67
N LYS A 20 17.17 2.02 -4.39
CA LYS A 20 17.37 2.23 -5.83
C LYS A 20 16.08 1.91 -6.58
N ASP A 21 15.88 2.54 -7.73
CA ASP A 21 14.73 2.26 -8.59
C ASP A 21 14.62 0.79 -8.97
N ASP A 22 15.75 0.15 -9.31
CA ASP A 22 15.78 -1.29 -9.59
C ASP A 22 15.30 -2.15 -8.41
N THR A 23 15.61 -1.74 -7.17
CA THR A 23 15.14 -2.44 -5.97
C THR A 23 13.64 -2.27 -5.81
N VAL A 24 13.11 -1.06 -6.00
CA VAL A 24 11.67 -0.80 -5.95
C VAL A 24 10.94 -1.59 -7.03
N ASN A 25 11.46 -1.57 -8.27
CA ASN A 25 10.89 -2.33 -9.38
C ASN A 25 10.87 -3.84 -9.09
N GLN A 26 11.95 -4.39 -8.52
CA GLN A 26 12.01 -5.81 -8.17
C GLN A 26 10.99 -6.17 -7.07
N MET A 27 10.91 -5.38 -5.99
CA MET A 27 9.99 -5.69 -4.88
C MET A 27 8.52 -5.52 -5.26
N THR A 28 8.20 -4.66 -6.23
CA THR A 28 6.83 -4.42 -6.71
C THR A 28 6.47 -5.23 -7.97
N THR A 29 7.39 -6.02 -8.51
CA THR A 29 7.09 -6.94 -9.62
C THR A 29 6.22 -8.09 -9.10
N MET A 30 5.08 -8.30 -9.75
CA MET A 30 4.15 -9.38 -9.41
C MET A 30 4.83 -10.76 -9.52
N GLN A 31 4.80 -11.50 -8.42
CA GLN A 31 5.31 -12.86 -8.32
C GLN A 31 4.19 -13.89 -8.54
N ILE A 32 3.02 -13.65 -7.96
CA ILE A 32 1.85 -14.51 -8.09
C ILE A 32 0.57 -13.70 -7.93
N GLU A 33 -0.46 -14.13 -8.64
CA GLU A 33 -1.81 -13.61 -8.54
C GLU A 33 -2.80 -14.77 -8.46
N GLY A 34 -3.77 -14.67 -7.56
CA GLY A 34 -4.81 -15.67 -7.44
C GLY A 34 -5.55 -15.58 -6.11
N ARG A 35 -6.36 -16.60 -5.85
CA ARG A 35 -7.06 -16.74 -4.59
C ARG A 35 -6.07 -17.23 -3.57
N ASP A 36 -5.75 -16.38 -2.61
CA ASP A 36 -4.88 -16.75 -1.51
C ASP A 36 -5.55 -17.84 -0.67
N LEU A 37 -4.83 -18.93 -0.40
CA LEU A 37 -5.37 -20.10 0.30
C LEU A 37 -5.65 -19.83 1.79
N VAL A 38 -5.01 -18.80 2.37
CA VAL A 38 -5.14 -18.44 3.78
C VAL A 38 -6.04 -17.22 3.94
N LEU A 39 -5.75 -16.13 3.21
CA LEU A 39 -6.57 -14.91 3.26
C LEU A 39 -7.93 -15.09 2.58
N ALA A 40 -8.11 -16.15 1.78
CA ALA A 40 -9.35 -16.52 1.11
C ALA A 40 -9.94 -15.41 0.20
N VAL A 41 -9.09 -14.53 -0.32
CA VAL A 41 -9.44 -13.43 -1.24
C VAL A 41 -8.45 -13.38 -2.42
N GLN A 42 -8.80 -12.63 -3.46
CA GLN A 42 -7.88 -12.40 -4.59
C GLN A 42 -6.76 -11.45 -4.16
N VAL A 43 -5.51 -11.87 -4.31
CA VAL A 43 -4.32 -11.07 -3.97
C VAL A 43 -3.33 -11.07 -5.13
N ARG A 44 -2.61 -9.95 -5.30
CA ARG A 44 -1.40 -9.85 -6.11
C ARG A 44 -0.22 -9.66 -5.17
N TRP A 45 0.68 -10.62 -5.15
CA TRP A 45 1.87 -10.60 -4.31
C TRP A 45 3.09 -10.14 -5.11
N GLY A 46 3.78 -9.11 -4.63
CA GLY A 46 5.16 -8.81 -4.99
C GLY A 46 6.13 -9.56 -4.07
N VAL A 47 7.36 -9.04 -3.92
CA VAL A 47 8.33 -9.60 -2.97
C VAL A 47 8.05 -9.06 -1.56
N GLY A 48 7.06 -9.67 -0.88
CA GLY A 48 6.65 -9.30 0.48
C GLY A 48 5.61 -8.18 0.57
N PHE A 49 5.17 -7.62 -0.56
CA PHE A 49 4.16 -6.55 -0.62
C PHE A 49 2.88 -7.02 -1.30
N ILE A 50 1.76 -6.50 -0.83
CA ILE A 50 0.49 -6.56 -1.55
C ILE A 50 0.52 -5.46 -2.61
N LEU A 51 0.29 -5.85 -3.86
CA LEU A 51 0.13 -4.91 -4.99
C LEU A 51 -1.34 -4.53 -5.12
N ASN A 52 -1.62 -3.24 -5.32
CA ASN A 52 -2.98 -2.71 -5.27
C ASN A 52 -3.83 -3.20 -6.45
N LYS A 53 -4.60 -4.26 -6.22
CA LYS A 53 -5.55 -4.81 -7.19
C LYS A 53 -6.91 -4.12 -7.05
N HIS A 54 -7.57 -3.87 -8.19
CA HIS A 54 -8.91 -3.25 -8.26
C HIS A 54 -9.01 -1.81 -7.73
N LYS A 55 -7.90 -1.18 -7.34
CA LYS A 55 -7.85 0.24 -6.93
C LYS A 55 -8.74 0.56 -5.72
N VAL A 56 -8.84 -0.38 -4.78
CA VAL A 56 -9.74 -0.27 -3.61
C VAL A 56 -8.97 -0.03 -2.32
N ILE A 57 -7.97 -0.86 -2.01
CA ILE A 57 -7.40 -0.89 -0.65
C ILE A 57 -6.30 0.14 -0.42
N TYR A 58 -5.57 0.55 -1.47
CA TYR A 58 -4.48 1.53 -1.40
C TYR A 58 -4.70 2.70 -2.37
N GLY A 59 -5.97 3.10 -2.55
CA GLY A 59 -6.34 4.22 -3.40
C GLY A 59 -6.47 3.86 -4.89
N PRO A 60 -6.60 4.88 -5.78
CA PRO A 60 -6.94 4.73 -7.19
C PRO A 60 -5.79 4.22 -8.07
N ILE A 61 -4.57 4.13 -7.55
CA ILE A 61 -3.38 3.81 -8.33
C ILE A 61 -3.07 2.32 -8.27
N GLU A 62 -3.05 1.66 -9.44
CA GLU A 62 -2.75 0.23 -9.54
C GLU A 62 -1.29 -0.09 -9.18
N GLY A 63 -0.36 0.84 -9.45
CA GLY A 63 1.04 0.74 -9.07
C GLY A 63 1.32 0.89 -7.57
N ALA A 64 0.32 1.22 -6.75
CA ALA A 64 0.50 1.35 -5.31
C ALA A 64 0.80 -0.03 -4.67
N PHE A 65 1.67 -0.03 -3.65
CA PHE A 65 2.10 -1.26 -3.00
C PHE A 65 2.32 -1.03 -1.49
N GLY A 66 2.01 -2.05 -0.70
CA GLY A 66 2.12 -1.94 0.75
C GLY A 66 1.67 -3.17 1.48
N HIS A 67 1.19 -2.98 2.71
CA HIS A 67 0.64 -4.07 3.52
C HIS A 67 -0.45 -3.56 4.47
N SER A 68 -1.43 -4.42 4.74
CA SER A 68 -2.47 -4.21 5.75
C SER A 68 -2.20 -5.08 6.98
N GLY A 69 -2.55 -4.60 8.17
CA GLY A 69 -2.46 -5.33 9.42
C GLY A 69 -3.83 -5.73 9.94
N TYR A 70 -3.89 -6.86 10.66
CA TYR A 70 -5.10 -7.29 11.34
C TYR A 70 -5.64 -6.15 12.23
N GLY A 71 -6.96 -5.98 12.24
CA GLY A 71 -7.60 -4.90 12.98
C GLY A 71 -7.94 -3.68 12.15
N GLY A 72 -7.23 -3.46 11.03
CA GLY A 72 -7.49 -2.42 10.04
C GLY A 72 -6.36 -1.42 9.74
N SER A 73 -5.15 -1.61 10.27
CA SER A 73 -4.02 -0.72 9.96
C SER A 73 -3.52 -0.96 8.54
N CYS A 74 -2.92 0.04 7.91
CA CYS A 74 -2.25 -0.16 6.62
C CYS A 74 -1.20 0.91 6.36
N ALA A 75 -0.22 0.59 5.52
CA ALA A 75 0.71 1.58 4.98
C ALA A 75 1.16 1.16 3.59
N PHE A 76 1.28 2.12 2.68
CA PHE A 76 1.62 1.90 1.28
C PHE A 76 2.31 3.12 0.67
N GLY A 77 2.98 2.88 -0.46
CA GLY A 77 3.55 3.93 -1.32
C GLY A 77 2.86 3.94 -2.67
N ASP A 78 2.64 5.14 -3.20
CA ASP A 78 2.14 5.40 -4.55
C ASP A 78 3.26 5.99 -5.41
N PRO A 79 3.80 5.22 -6.37
CA PRO A 79 4.88 5.68 -7.24
C PRO A 79 4.42 6.68 -8.30
N GLU A 80 3.12 6.79 -8.60
CA GLU A 80 2.59 7.74 -9.59
C GLU A 80 2.44 9.13 -8.96
N ASN A 81 1.78 9.23 -7.81
CA ASN A 81 1.56 10.51 -7.12
C ASN A 81 2.70 10.89 -6.14
N LYS A 82 3.72 10.02 -5.98
CA LYS A 82 4.89 10.25 -5.12
C LYS A 82 4.57 10.48 -3.64
N ILE A 83 3.55 9.77 -3.14
CA ILE A 83 3.09 9.88 -1.75
C ILE A 83 3.24 8.56 -1.00
N GLY A 84 3.49 8.67 0.31
CA GLY A 84 3.37 7.57 1.25
C GLY A 84 2.20 7.82 2.19
N VAL A 85 1.34 6.82 2.38
CA VAL A 85 0.14 6.93 3.21
C VAL A 85 0.16 5.85 4.27
N SER A 86 -0.30 6.17 5.48
CA SER A 86 -0.49 5.16 6.54
C SER A 86 -1.65 5.51 7.45
N TYR A 87 -2.44 4.49 7.79
CA TYR A 87 -3.46 4.55 8.82
C TYR A 87 -3.12 3.58 9.96
N VAL A 88 -3.12 4.09 11.19
CA VAL A 88 -2.76 3.35 12.41
C VAL A 88 -3.74 3.69 13.52
N MET A 89 -4.19 2.69 14.25
CA MET A 89 -5.20 2.79 15.30
C MET A 89 -5.01 1.69 16.34
N ASN A 90 -5.63 1.87 17.52
CA ASN A 90 -5.63 0.89 18.61
C ASN A 90 -6.98 0.17 18.79
N ARG A 91 -8.07 0.68 18.17
CA ARG A 91 -9.37 0.01 18.15
C ARG A 91 -9.44 -0.91 16.93
N MET A 92 -9.21 -2.20 17.16
CA MET A 92 -9.23 -3.24 16.13
C MET A 92 -10.65 -3.65 15.77
N LEU A 93 -10.89 -3.92 14.48
CA LEU A 93 -12.06 -4.63 13.98
C LEU A 93 -11.65 -6.04 13.52
N ASP A 94 -12.61 -6.92 13.26
CA ASP A 94 -12.31 -8.25 12.75
C ASP A 94 -12.14 -8.23 11.22
N ASN A 95 -10.99 -7.72 10.76
CA ASN A 95 -10.63 -7.65 9.35
C ASN A 95 -9.12 -7.82 9.14
N PHE A 96 -8.76 -8.32 7.96
CA PHE A 96 -7.35 -8.50 7.55
C PHE A 96 -6.87 -7.39 6.61
N ASN A 97 -7.80 -6.72 5.92
CA ASN A 97 -7.58 -5.63 4.98
C ASN A 97 -8.89 -4.86 4.76
N ALA A 98 -8.86 -3.86 3.87
CA ALA A 98 -10.04 -3.12 3.41
C ALA A 98 -10.91 -2.56 4.56
N ASP A 99 -10.26 -2.03 5.60
CA ASP A 99 -10.97 -1.38 6.69
C ASP A 99 -11.66 -0.10 6.17
N GLY A 100 -12.96 0.04 6.41
CA GLY A 100 -13.72 1.20 5.92
C GLY A 100 -13.13 2.54 6.39
N ARG A 101 -12.58 2.59 7.61
CA ARG A 101 -11.98 3.82 8.16
C ARG A 101 -10.71 4.20 7.42
N SER A 102 -9.87 3.22 7.05
CA SER A 102 -8.67 3.50 6.28
C SER A 102 -9.02 3.90 4.85
N ILE A 103 -9.99 3.22 4.22
CA ILE A 103 -10.46 3.52 2.86
C ILE A 103 -11.01 4.94 2.77
N GLU A 104 -11.86 5.37 3.71
CA GLU A 104 -12.41 6.74 3.72
C GLU A 104 -11.31 7.80 3.76
N LEU A 105 -10.31 7.62 4.65
CA LEU A 105 -9.18 8.54 4.77
C LEU A 105 -8.28 8.52 3.54
N ILE A 106 -8.06 7.34 2.95
CA ILE A 106 -7.29 7.19 1.71
C ILE A 106 -7.99 7.94 0.58
N ASN A 107 -9.30 7.71 0.37
CA ASN A 107 -10.06 8.38 -0.68
C ASN A 107 -10.02 9.91 -0.50
N ALA A 108 -10.28 10.41 0.71
CA ALA A 108 -10.21 11.85 1.01
C ALA A 108 -8.80 12.43 0.79
N THR A 109 -7.74 11.64 0.99
CA THR A 109 -6.37 12.06 0.67
C THR A 109 -6.19 12.24 -0.84
N TYR A 110 -6.68 11.29 -1.64
CA TYR A 110 -6.59 11.34 -3.10
C TYR A 110 -7.46 12.43 -3.74
N GLU A 111 -8.55 12.83 -3.10
CA GLU A 111 -9.35 14.00 -3.53
C GLU A 111 -8.63 15.34 -3.37
N CYS A 112 -7.54 15.38 -2.60
CA CYS A 112 -6.74 16.59 -2.33
C CYS A 112 -5.48 16.72 -3.20
N LEU A 113 -5.21 15.77 -4.09
CA LEU A 113 -4.04 15.76 -5.00
C LEU A 113 -4.36 16.50 -6.29
#